data_AF-A0A6J6Z3S4-F1
#
_entry.id   AF-A0A6J6Z3S4-F1
#
_cell.length_a   1.000
_cell.length_b   1.000
_cell.length_c   1.000
_cell.angle_alpha   90.00
_cell.angle_beta   90.00
_cell.angle_gamma   90.00
#
_symmetry.space_group_name_H-M   'P 1'
#
loop_
_entity.id
_entity.type
_entity.pdbx_description
1 polymer ?
#
loop_
_entity_poly.entity_id
_entity_poly.type
_entity_poly.pdbx_seq_one_letter_code
_entity_poly.pdbx_strand_id
1 'polypeptide(L)'
;MSGLIKKRNGILTVTKKASDIVASNKLLPLIFSTFTDKFSWAFFDGYQNGDIGQFGWWYSFALISQDGDISRNSKYYAEKYFQAYPHLLTLKSYDGSIHANYSCYSVRTFDRFLEHFGFTETTEKTMLDSFVKKTDLFDKFISY
;
A
#
# COMPACT_ATOMS: atom_id res chain seq x y z
N MET A 1 -5.42 8.34 16.56
CA MET A 1 -4.16 9.14 16.47
C MET A 1 -3.07 8.43 17.28
N SER A 2 -1.87 8.26 16.74
CA SER A 2 -0.76 7.43 17.29
C SER A 2 -0.17 7.89 18.65
N GLY A 3 -0.70 8.98 19.22
CA GLY A 3 -0.22 9.58 20.47
C GLY A 3 1.10 10.32 20.33
N LEU A 4 1.59 10.54 19.10
CA LEU A 4 2.86 11.22 18.83
C LEU A 4 2.72 12.75 18.81
N ILE A 5 1.57 13.25 18.36
CA ILE A 5 1.26 14.68 18.23
C ILE A 5 0.04 14.99 19.11
N LYS A 6 0.04 16.17 19.75
CA LYS A 6 -1.11 16.71 20.46
C LYS A 6 -1.47 18.09 19.90
N LYS A 7 -2.75 18.37 19.72
CA LYS A 7 -3.24 19.72 19.41
C LYS A 7 -3.56 20.45 20.73
N ARG A 8 -2.96 21.62 20.96
CA ARG A 8 -3.26 22.53 22.08
C ARG A 8 -3.40 23.95 21.55
N ASN A 9 -4.53 24.60 21.78
CA ASN A 9 -4.79 25.98 21.32
C ASN A 9 -4.55 26.18 19.81
N GLY A 10 -4.96 25.22 18.98
CA GLY A 10 -4.71 25.27 17.53
C GLY A 10 -3.31 24.85 17.09
N ILE A 11 -2.35 24.74 18.02
CA ILE A 11 -0.95 24.39 17.73
C ILE A 11 -0.75 22.88 17.85
N LEU A 12 -0.06 22.28 16.87
CA LEU A 12 0.38 20.90 16.93
C LEU A 12 1.75 20.82 17.60
N THR A 13 1.85 20.04 18.67
CA THR A 13 3.11 19.83 19.40
C THR A 13 3.45 18.35 19.50
N VAL A 14 4.75 18.06 19.51
CA VAL A 14 5.30 16.72 19.67
C VAL A 14 5.20 16.30 21.14
N THR A 15 4.78 15.07 21.38
CA THR A 15 4.73 14.50 22.74
C THR A 15 6.10 13.98 23.17
N LYS A 16 6.33 13.81 24.49
CA LYS A 16 7.54 13.15 25.00
C LYS A 16 7.75 11.75 24.36
N LYS A 17 6.67 10.99 24.22
CA LYS A 17 6.67 9.68 23.53
C LYS A 17 7.23 9.77 22.11
N ALA A 18 6.89 10.83 21.37
CA ALA A 18 7.41 11.02 20.03
C ALA A 18 8.91 11.39 20.02
N SER A 19 9.37 12.20 20.97
CA SER A 19 10.80 12.48 21.14
C SER A 19 11.59 11.19 21.42
N ASP A 20 11.10 10.32 22.30
CA ASP A 20 11.74 9.04 22.65
C ASP A 20 11.79 8.07 21.45
N ILE A 21 10.75 8.06 20.62
CA ILE A 21 10.67 7.21 19.41
C ILE A 21 11.62 7.70 18.31
N VAL A 22 11.72 9.02 18.12
CA VAL A 22 12.66 9.62 17.17
C VAL A 22 14.11 9.29 17.56
N ALA A 23 14.43 9.34 18.85
CA ALA A 23 15.76 9.01 19.36
C ALA A 23 16.14 7.52 19.23
N SER A 24 15.19 6.63 18.94
CA SER A 24 15.40 5.17 18.95
C SER A 24 15.27 4.48 17.60
N ASN A 25 15.26 5.21 16.47
CA ASN A 25 15.05 4.67 15.11
C ASN A 25 13.76 3.84 14.94
N LYS A 26 12.81 3.90 15.88
CA LYS A 26 11.55 3.14 15.86
C LYS A 26 10.44 3.83 15.08
N LEU A 27 10.70 5.04 14.58
CA LEU A 27 9.70 5.83 13.88
C LEU A 27 9.25 5.17 12.58
N LEU A 28 10.18 4.67 11.75
CA LEU A 28 9.85 4.04 10.48
C LEU A 28 9.02 2.75 10.67
N PRO A 29 9.41 1.78 11.53
CA PRO A 29 8.57 0.61 11.82
C PRO A 29 7.17 0.97 12.34
N LEU A 30 7.06 2.03 13.16
CA LEU A 30 5.78 2.50 13.67
C LEU A 30 4.90 3.11 12.56
N ILE A 31 5.48 3.92 11.68
CA ILE A 31 4.77 4.50 10.52
C ILE A 31 4.31 3.37 9.60
N PHE A 32 5.21 2.45 9.25
CA PHE A 32 4.93 1.36 8.34
C PHE A 32 3.79 0.45 8.86
N SER A 33 3.92 -0.08 10.08
CA SER A 33 2.87 -0.91 10.69
C SER A 33 1.55 -0.16 10.89
N THR A 34 1.60 1.14 11.22
CA THR A 34 0.37 1.95 11.32
C THR A 34 -0.29 2.09 9.95
N PHE A 35 0.50 2.32 8.90
CA PHE A 35 0.00 2.47 7.54
C PHE A 35 -0.61 1.16 7.01
N THR A 36 0.05 0.02 7.22
CA THR A 36 -0.41 -1.26 6.69
C THR A 36 -1.58 -1.84 7.48
N ASP A 37 -1.59 -1.70 8.82
CA ASP A 37 -2.50 -2.47 9.67
C ASP A 37 -3.64 -1.65 10.29
N LYS A 38 -3.52 -0.31 10.34
CA LYS A 38 -4.48 0.54 11.07
C LYS A 38 -5.09 1.65 10.23
N PHE A 39 -4.34 2.20 9.28
CA PHE A 39 -4.81 3.27 8.42
C PHE A 39 -5.59 2.68 7.25
N SER A 40 -6.86 3.04 7.08
CA SER A 40 -7.66 2.52 5.96
C SER A 40 -7.18 3.13 4.64
N TRP A 41 -6.72 2.30 3.71
CA TRP A 41 -6.27 2.75 2.39
C TRP A 41 -7.42 3.31 1.54
N ALA A 42 -8.65 2.87 1.81
CA ALA A 42 -9.86 3.36 1.17
C ALA A 42 -10.08 4.88 1.37
N PHE A 43 -9.51 5.49 2.41
CA PHE A 43 -9.61 6.95 2.59
C PHE A 43 -8.99 7.76 1.46
N PHE A 44 -8.11 7.16 0.67
CA PHE A 44 -7.49 7.83 -0.45
C PHE A 44 -8.29 7.68 -1.76
N ASP A 45 -9.27 6.77 -1.86
CA ASP A 45 -10.07 6.52 -3.08
C ASP A 45 -11.58 6.55 -2.83
N GLY A 46 -12.34 6.45 -3.94
CA GLY A 46 -13.79 6.27 -3.92
C GLY A 46 -14.24 4.83 -4.12
N TYR A 47 -13.39 3.81 -3.93
CA TYR A 47 -13.82 2.41 -4.10
C TYR A 47 -14.60 1.92 -2.87
N GLN A 48 -15.69 1.19 -3.11
CA GLN A 48 -16.63 0.78 -2.06
C GLN A 48 -16.08 -0.30 -1.11
N ASN A 49 -15.30 -1.25 -1.63
CA ASN A 49 -14.68 -2.27 -0.78
C ASN A 49 -13.38 -1.72 -0.20
N GLY A 50 -13.30 -1.58 1.13
CA GLY A 50 -12.13 -1.03 1.81
C GLY A 50 -10.97 -2.02 1.99
N ASP A 51 -11.23 -3.31 1.83
CA ASP A 51 -10.28 -4.38 2.13
C ASP A 51 -9.36 -4.70 0.95
N ILE A 52 -9.81 -4.48 -0.30
CA ILE A 52 -9.00 -4.73 -1.50
C ILE A 52 -7.64 -4.02 -1.42
N GLY A 53 -6.56 -4.76 -1.62
CA GLY A 53 -5.17 -4.30 -1.54
C GLY A 53 -4.60 -4.33 -0.12
N GLN A 54 -5.29 -3.71 0.84
CA GLN A 54 -4.80 -3.64 2.23
C GLN A 54 -4.87 -4.99 2.93
N PHE A 55 -5.98 -5.73 2.77
CA PHE A 55 -6.06 -7.10 3.22
C PHE A 55 -5.02 -7.93 2.49
N GLY A 56 -4.16 -8.62 3.22
CA GLY A 56 -3.08 -9.38 2.60
C GLY A 56 -2.01 -8.52 1.94
N TRP A 57 -1.78 -7.28 2.40
CA TRP A 57 -0.72 -6.41 1.88
C TRP A 57 0.67 -7.10 1.85
N TRP A 58 0.93 -7.98 2.83
CA TRP A 58 2.16 -8.77 2.92
C TRP A 58 2.32 -9.74 1.76
N TYR A 59 1.21 -10.24 1.19
CA TYR A 59 1.23 -11.12 0.03
C TYR A 59 1.66 -10.33 -1.21
N SER A 60 1.12 -9.14 -1.41
CA SER A 60 1.57 -8.23 -2.47
C SER A 60 3.04 -7.84 -2.28
N PHE A 61 3.48 -7.64 -1.04
CA PHE A 61 4.87 -7.41 -0.70
C PHE A 61 5.75 -8.61 -1.12
N ALA A 62 5.33 -9.84 -0.81
CA ALA A 62 6.03 -11.07 -1.21
C ALA A 62 6.08 -11.23 -2.73
N LEU A 63 5.00 -10.90 -3.45
CA LEU A 63 4.99 -10.92 -4.92
C LEU A 63 6.01 -9.95 -5.50
N ILE A 64 6.15 -8.75 -4.93
CA ILE A 64 7.18 -7.79 -5.36
C ILE A 64 8.58 -8.26 -5.01
N SER A 65 8.77 -8.91 -3.85
CA SER A 65 10.07 -9.51 -3.52
C SER A 65 10.49 -10.55 -4.55
N GLN A 66 9.55 -11.41 -4.98
CA GLN A 66 9.81 -12.52 -5.90
C GLN A 66 9.89 -12.10 -7.38
N ASP A 67 8.95 -11.26 -7.82
CA ASP A 67 8.75 -10.95 -9.24
C ASP A 67 9.02 -9.47 -9.56
N GLY A 68 9.46 -8.65 -8.61
CA GLY A 68 9.56 -7.20 -8.81
C GLY A 68 10.76 -6.73 -9.65
N ASP A 69 11.80 -7.56 -9.84
CA ASP A 69 13.03 -7.15 -10.53
C ASP A 69 12.81 -6.80 -12.02
N ILE A 70 11.81 -7.44 -12.63
CA ILE A 70 11.41 -7.19 -14.02
C ILE A 70 10.14 -6.35 -14.00
N SER A 71 10.13 -5.28 -14.79
CA SER A 71 8.94 -4.43 -14.95
C SER A 71 7.77 -5.25 -15.50
N ARG A 72 6.65 -5.25 -14.78
CA ARG A 72 5.44 -6.01 -15.13
C ARG A 72 4.20 -5.16 -14.96
N ASN A 73 3.20 -5.40 -15.81
CA ASN A 73 1.89 -4.76 -15.69
C ASN A 73 1.24 -5.12 -14.35
N SER A 74 0.64 -4.16 -13.65
CA SER A 74 0.04 -4.31 -12.33
C SER A 74 -1.09 -5.34 -12.28
N LYS A 75 -1.73 -5.61 -13.44
CA LYS A 75 -2.68 -6.70 -13.63
C LYS A 75 -2.09 -8.08 -13.30
N TYR A 76 -0.82 -8.32 -13.60
CA TYR A 76 -0.13 -9.57 -13.25
C TYR A 76 -0.21 -9.85 -11.75
N TYR A 77 0.05 -8.83 -10.94
CA TYR A 77 -0.01 -8.93 -9.49
C TYR A 77 -1.44 -8.99 -8.97
N ALA A 78 -2.36 -8.24 -9.60
CA ALA A 78 -3.78 -8.29 -9.26
C ALA A 78 -4.37 -9.69 -9.45
N GLU A 79 -4.04 -10.36 -10.57
CA GLU A 79 -4.47 -11.72 -10.86
C GLU A 79 -4.03 -12.70 -9.76
N LYS A 80 -2.75 -12.66 -9.35
CA LYS A 80 -2.24 -13.49 -8.25
C LYS A 80 -2.92 -13.17 -6.92
N TYR A 81 -3.13 -11.89 -6.62
CA TYR A 81 -3.81 -11.44 -5.41
C TYR A 81 -5.24 -11.99 -5.32
N PHE A 82 -6.04 -11.86 -6.38
CA PHE A 82 -7.41 -12.35 -6.38
C PHE A 82 -7.51 -13.88 -6.53
N GLN A 83 -6.50 -14.56 -7.07
CA GLN A 83 -6.40 -16.01 -6.97
C GLN A 83 -6.20 -16.48 -5.52
N ALA A 84 -5.38 -15.77 -4.72
CA ALA A 84 -5.19 -16.06 -3.31
C ALA A 84 -6.40 -15.66 -2.45
N TYR A 85 -7.07 -14.56 -2.80
CA TYR A 85 -8.18 -13.98 -2.04
C TYR A 85 -9.43 -13.75 -2.90
N PRO A 86 -10.05 -14.82 -3.45
CA PRO A 86 -11.16 -14.69 -4.39
C PRO A 86 -12.41 -14.05 -3.78
N HIS A 87 -12.58 -14.16 -2.45
CA HIS A 87 -13.68 -13.53 -1.72
C HIS A 87 -13.67 -12.00 -1.77
N LEU A 88 -12.56 -11.37 -2.17
CA LEU A 88 -12.44 -9.92 -2.32
C LEU A 88 -12.93 -9.39 -3.68
N LEU A 89 -13.20 -10.27 -4.66
CA LEU A 89 -13.81 -9.91 -5.95
C LEU A 89 -15.27 -9.51 -5.77
N THR A 90 -15.49 -8.29 -5.31
CA THR A 90 -16.79 -7.81 -4.82
C THR A 90 -17.31 -6.60 -5.58
N LEU A 91 -16.42 -5.83 -6.22
CA LEU A 91 -16.82 -4.69 -7.01
C LEU A 91 -17.52 -5.18 -8.27
N LYS A 92 -18.76 -4.75 -8.46
CA LYS A 92 -19.58 -5.06 -9.63
C LYS A 92 -19.45 -3.92 -10.63
N SER A 93 -18.86 -4.21 -11.79
CA SER A 93 -18.90 -3.31 -12.93
C SER A 93 -20.25 -3.46 -13.64
N TYR A 94 -20.75 -2.39 -14.27
CA TYR A 94 -22.03 -2.41 -14.99
C TYR A 94 -22.04 -3.46 -16.12
N ASP A 95 -20.89 -3.72 -16.72
CA ASP A 95 -20.66 -4.72 -17.76
C ASP A 95 -20.30 -6.12 -17.23
N GLY A 96 -20.32 -6.33 -15.90
CA GLY A 96 -19.93 -7.58 -15.26
C GLY A 96 -18.42 -7.85 -15.24
N SER A 97 -17.58 -6.91 -15.70
CA SER A 97 -16.13 -7.07 -15.70
C SER A 97 -15.53 -6.98 -14.29
N ILE A 98 -14.37 -7.61 -14.10
CA ILE A 98 -13.59 -7.53 -12.85
C ILE A 98 -12.63 -6.33 -12.82
N HIS A 99 -12.65 -5.48 -13.85
CA HIS A 99 -11.69 -4.38 -14.02
C HIS A 99 -11.64 -3.44 -12.81
N ALA A 100 -12.80 -3.09 -12.24
CA ALA A 100 -12.85 -2.26 -11.04
C ALA A 100 -12.09 -2.87 -9.84
N ASN A 101 -12.15 -4.20 -9.66
CA ASN A 101 -11.40 -4.88 -8.60
C ASN A 101 -9.89 -4.78 -8.83
N TYR A 102 -9.47 -4.99 -10.08
CA TYR A 102 -8.05 -4.97 -10.45
C TYR A 102 -7.47 -3.56 -10.34
N SER A 103 -8.18 -2.55 -10.85
CA SER A 103 -7.77 -1.15 -10.73
C SER A 103 -7.76 -0.68 -9.28
N CYS A 104 -8.73 -1.11 -8.46
CA CYS A 104 -8.73 -0.83 -7.01
C CYS A 104 -7.48 -1.42 -6.33
N TYR A 105 -7.17 -2.68 -6.60
CA TYR A 105 -5.97 -3.33 -6.10
C TYR A 105 -4.70 -2.59 -6.54
N SER A 106 -4.57 -2.30 -7.83
CA SER A 106 -3.35 -1.69 -8.41
C SER A 106 -3.08 -0.31 -7.84
N VAL A 107 -4.10 0.56 -7.80
CA VAL A 107 -3.95 1.94 -7.30
C VAL A 107 -3.58 1.95 -5.81
N ARG A 108 -4.23 1.10 -5.01
CA ARG A 108 -3.95 1.05 -3.56
C ARG A 108 -2.58 0.47 -3.27
N THR A 109 -2.20 -0.60 -3.96
CA THR A 109 -0.98 -1.35 -3.69
C THR A 109 0.25 -0.66 -4.26
N PHE A 110 0.21 -0.23 -5.53
CA PHE A 110 1.39 0.29 -6.20
C PHE A 110 1.52 1.79 -6.02
N ASP A 111 0.53 2.57 -6.43
CA ASP A 111 0.65 4.03 -6.44
C ASP A 111 0.64 4.63 -5.03
N ARG A 112 -0.16 4.07 -4.12
CA ARG A 112 -0.44 4.68 -2.81
C ARG A 112 0.24 4.02 -1.64
N PHE A 113 0.74 2.80 -1.82
CA PHE A 113 1.52 2.10 -0.81
C PHE A 113 2.97 1.96 -1.25
N LEU A 114 3.28 1.06 -2.19
CA LEU A 114 4.66 0.69 -2.48
C LEU A 114 5.47 1.85 -3.07
N GLU A 115 4.93 2.57 -4.05
CA GLU A 115 5.58 3.76 -4.61
C GLU A 115 5.68 4.88 -3.57
N HIS A 116 4.67 5.05 -2.71
CA HIS A 116 4.69 6.04 -1.64
C HIS A 116 5.81 5.81 -0.62
N PHE A 117 6.17 4.56 -0.35
CA PHE A 117 7.33 4.19 0.48
C PHE A 117 8.65 4.08 -0.31
N GLY A 118 8.63 4.34 -1.64
CA GLY A 118 9.80 4.26 -2.51
C GLY A 118 10.24 2.85 -2.86
N PHE A 119 9.39 1.85 -2.64
CA PHE A 119 9.67 0.43 -2.85
C PHE A 119 9.51 -0.04 -4.28
N THR A 120 8.67 0.66 -5.04
CA THR A 120 8.46 0.40 -6.46
C THR A 120 8.46 1.71 -7.22
N GLU A 121 8.87 1.65 -8.49
CA GLU A 121 8.61 2.68 -9.49
C GLU A 121 7.46 2.22 -10.37
N THR A 122 6.53 3.13 -10.66
CA THR A 122 5.43 2.84 -11.57
C THR A 122 5.46 3.73 -12.81
N THR A 123 5.35 3.12 -13.98
CA THR A 123 5.40 3.78 -15.29
C THR A 123 4.15 3.47 -16.10
N GLU A 124 3.95 4.20 -17.20
CA GLU A 124 2.88 3.93 -18.17
C GLU A 124 1.48 3.84 -17.51
N LYS A 125 1.21 4.75 -16.56
CA LYS A 125 -0.05 4.77 -15.81
C LYS A 125 -1.22 5.06 -16.74
N THR A 126 -2.16 4.14 -16.79
CA THR A 126 -3.48 4.33 -17.39
C THR A 126 -4.54 4.45 -16.31
N MET A 127 -5.80 4.60 -16.71
CA MET A 127 -6.92 4.54 -15.77
C MET A 127 -7.10 3.15 -15.14
N LEU A 128 -6.55 2.10 -15.76
CA LEU A 128 -6.81 0.71 -15.39
C LEU A 128 -5.61 0.02 -14.76
N ASP A 129 -4.40 0.32 -15.24
CA ASP A 129 -3.17 -0.38 -14.90
C ASP A 129 -1.93 0.53 -15.02
N SER A 130 -0.79 -0.04 -14.65
CA SER A 130 0.52 0.59 -14.67
C SER A 130 1.58 -0.49 -14.77
N PHE A 131 2.78 -0.16 -15.25
CA PHE A 131 3.92 -1.06 -15.15
C PHE A 131 4.65 -0.79 -13.83
N VAL A 132 5.04 -1.86 -13.14
CA VAL A 132 5.61 -1.82 -11.80
C VAL A 132 6.95 -2.51 -11.79
N LYS A 133 7.96 -1.84 -11.23
CA LYS A 133 9.29 -2.40 -10.99
C LYS A 133 9.74 -2.12 -9.54
N LYS A 134 10.35 -3.10 -8.90
CA LYS A 134 10.94 -2.99 -7.56
C LYS A 134 12.20 -2.12 -7.60
N THR A 135 12.42 -1.35 -6.53
CA THR A 135 13.64 -0.55 -6.33
C THR A 135 14.61 -1.26 -5.38
N ASP A 136 15.89 -0.88 -5.44
CA ASP A 136 16.90 -1.35 -4.47
C ASP A 136 16.54 -1.02 -3.01
N LEU A 137 15.69 0.00 -2.79
CA LEU A 137 15.23 0.37 -1.45
C LEU A 137 14.37 -0.74 -0.83
N PHE A 138 13.57 -1.43 -1.63
CA PHE A 138 12.76 -2.54 -1.14
C PHE A 138 13.63 -3.65 -0.57
N ASP A 139 14.66 -4.08 -1.31
CA ASP A 139 15.54 -5.18 -0.86
C ASP A 139 16.32 -4.79 0.40
N LYS A 140 16.76 -3.52 0.50
CA LYS A 140 17.36 -2.98 1.72
C LYS A 140 16.39 -2.97 2.90
N PHE A 141 15.11 -2.70 2.64
CA PHE A 141 14.08 -2.64 3.68
C PHE A 141 13.75 -4.01 4.27
N ILE A 142 13.70 -5.07 3.45
CA ILE A 142 13.40 -6.44 3.92
C ILE A 142 14.61 -7.18 4.49
N SER A 143 15.83 -6.69 4.20
CA SER A 143 17.08 -7.27 4.73
C SER A 143 17.45 -6.75 6.12
N TYR A 144 16.67 -5.80 6.66
CA TYR A 144 16.85 -5.17 7.98
C TYR A 144 16.06 -5.91 9.07
#